data_AF-A0A5D2NXX0-F1
#
_entry.id   AF-A0A5D2NXX0-F1
#
_cell.length_a   1.000
_cell.length_b   1.000
_cell.length_c   1.000
_cell.angle_alpha   90.00
_cell.angle_beta   90.00
_cell.angle_gamma   90.00
#
_symmetry.space_group_name_H-M   'P 1'
#
loop_
_entity.id
_entity.type
_entity.pdbx_description
1 polymer ?
#
loop_
_entity_poly.entity_id
_entity_poly.type
_entity_poly.pdbx_seq_one_letter_code
_entity_poly.pdbx_strand_id
1 'polypeptide(L)'
;MATREWNPLDFDIGEEEDEEGTPSPSSISPPLPYFDRDRHVAFLEMMYNLMPHHYQSQEINRLTLAFFTISGLHLLRALDRVDKDRVADWVLSFQAHPRSRAQLKNGQFYGFHGSRTSQFPPDGNGISARNAGHLASTYCALAILKTVGFNLLTIDKESILISLRNLQQPDGSFMPVDVGAETDLRFVYCAAAICFMLEDWSGMDREKAKEYILKCQSYDGGFGLMPGLESHGGGTYCAVASLRLMGYIEDDLLSKTVTSSVINVPLLLDWCMQRQAIDGGFQGRANKPSDTCYAFCLEDLRGLQINFQDCSTQIFADLSV
;
A
#
# COMPACT_ATOMS: atom_id res chain seq x y z
N MET A 1 22.89 4.42 -73.73
CA MET A 1 21.92 5.36 -73.12
C MET A 1 22.56 5.86 -71.85
N ALA A 2 22.94 7.14 -71.88
CA ALA A 2 23.83 7.78 -70.92
C ALA A 2 23.08 8.32 -69.70
N THR A 3 23.84 8.39 -68.61
CA THR A 3 23.60 8.99 -67.29
C THR A 3 23.34 10.50 -67.34
N ARG A 4 22.51 11.01 -66.42
CA ARG A 4 22.42 12.42 -65.97
C ARG A 4 21.94 12.40 -64.52
N GLU A 5 22.83 12.42 -63.53
CA GLU A 5 23.46 13.59 -62.89
C GLU A 5 22.46 14.58 -62.26
N TRP A 6 22.61 14.69 -60.93
CA TRP A 6 21.90 15.57 -60.00
C TRP A 6 22.65 16.90 -59.95
N ASN A 7 21.96 18.03 -60.17
CA ASN A 7 22.56 19.38 -60.16
C ASN A 7 22.01 20.18 -58.97
N PRO A 8 22.85 20.62 -58.01
CA PRO A 8 22.42 21.41 -56.86
C PRO A 8 22.67 22.90 -57.11
N LEU A 9 21.91 23.51 -58.04
CA LEU A 9 21.90 24.97 -58.26
C LEU A 9 20.55 25.34 -58.90
N ASP A 10 19.51 25.47 -58.08
CA ASP A 10 18.29 26.23 -58.36
C ASP A 10 17.66 26.59 -57.00
N PHE A 11 18.25 27.55 -56.32
CA PHE A 11 17.60 28.29 -55.24
C PHE A 11 17.73 29.77 -55.61
N ASP A 12 16.69 30.25 -56.27
CA ASP A 12 16.49 31.67 -56.55
C ASP A 12 16.16 32.37 -55.23
N ILE A 13 16.96 33.37 -54.87
CA ILE A 13 16.77 34.19 -53.67
C ILE A 13 15.74 35.26 -54.06
N GLY A 14 14.47 34.96 -53.80
CA GLY A 14 13.43 35.99 -53.74
C GLY A 14 13.51 36.69 -52.39
N GLU A 15 13.92 37.95 -52.40
CA GLU A 15 13.73 38.88 -51.29
C GLU A 15 12.22 39.08 -51.09
N GLU A 16 11.66 38.56 -50.00
CA GLU A 16 10.32 38.92 -49.53
C GLU A 16 10.44 39.92 -48.37
N GLU A 17 9.76 41.05 -48.58
CA GLU A 17 9.71 42.23 -47.73
C GLU A 17 9.10 41.94 -46.35
N ASP A 18 9.65 42.57 -45.32
CA ASP A 18 9.16 42.53 -43.94
C ASP A 18 7.74 43.11 -43.83
N GLU A 19 6.71 42.26 -43.85
CA GLU A 19 5.38 42.61 -43.32
C GLU A 19 5.34 42.33 -41.81
N GLU A 20 5.12 43.38 -41.02
CA GLU A 20 4.86 43.33 -39.57
C GLU A 20 3.61 42.47 -39.27
N GLY A 21 3.82 41.17 -39.13
CA GLY A 21 2.84 40.22 -38.63
C GLY A 21 2.67 40.36 -37.12
N THR A 22 1.44 40.67 -36.70
CA THR A 22 0.99 40.61 -35.30
C THR A 22 1.42 39.31 -34.63
N PRO A 23 1.96 39.33 -33.40
CA PRO A 23 2.39 38.10 -32.75
C PRO A 23 1.17 37.23 -32.50
N SER A 24 1.16 36.07 -33.14
CA SER A 24 0.24 34.97 -32.85
C SER A 24 0.28 34.69 -31.34
N PRO A 25 -0.88 34.44 -30.69
CA PRO A 25 -0.89 34.16 -29.27
C PRO A 25 -0.09 32.88 -29.07
N SER A 26 1.14 33.05 -28.58
CA SER A 26 2.02 31.99 -28.14
C SER A 26 1.17 31.03 -27.32
N SER A 27 1.05 29.80 -27.77
CA SER A 27 0.42 28.72 -27.02
C SER A 27 1.22 28.58 -25.72
N ILE A 28 0.77 29.27 -24.67
CA ILE A 28 1.31 29.12 -23.32
C ILE A 28 0.94 27.69 -22.95
N SER A 29 1.89 26.77 -23.14
CA SER A 29 1.81 25.46 -22.51
C SER A 29 1.53 25.70 -21.04
N PRO A 30 0.47 25.10 -20.45
CA PRO A 30 0.21 25.28 -19.04
C PRO A 30 1.50 24.97 -18.27
N PRO A 31 1.87 25.78 -17.25
CA PRO A 31 3.08 25.54 -16.49
C PRO A 31 3.05 24.09 -16.00
N LEU A 32 4.15 23.37 -16.20
CA LEU A 32 4.30 22.02 -15.68
C LEU A 32 3.89 22.02 -14.20
N PRO A 33 3.09 21.04 -13.74
CA PRO A 33 2.62 21.00 -12.37
C PRO A 33 3.83 21.09 -11.42
N TYR A 34 3.87 22.15 -10.64
CA TYR A 34 4.95 22.41 -9.68
C TYR A 34 4.76 21.54 -8.44
N PHE A 35 5.67 20.60 -8.22
CA PHE A 35 5.69 19.78 -7.00
C PHE A 35 6.53 20.46 -5.93
N ASP A 36 5.87 21.06 -4.93
CA ASP A 36 6.54 21.77 -3.84
C ASP A 36 7.04 20.81 -2.77
N ARG A 37 8.14 20.12 -3.08
CA ARG A 37 8.74 19.11 -2.21
C ARG A 37 9.00 19.64 -0.79
N ASP A 38 9.55 20.83 -0.66
CA ASP A 38 9.99 21.35 0.64
C ASP A 38 8.81 21.67 1.56
N ARG A 39 7.68 22.15 1.01
CA ARG A 39 6.44 22.28 1.79
C ARG A 39 5.93 20.93 2.29
N HIS A 40 6.00 19.88 1.47
CA HIS A 40 5.59 18.54 1.89
C HIS A 40 6.50 17.98 2.98
N VAL A 41 7.82 18.14 2.84
CA VAL A 41 8.78 17.74 3.89
C VAL A 41 8.50 18.49 5.19
N ALA A 42 8.32 19.82 5.15
CA ALA A 42 8.02 20.62 6.34
C ALA A 42 6.73 20.19 7.04
N PHE A 43 5.68 19.85 6.27
CA PHE A 43 4.43 19.31 6.83
C PHE A 43 4.65 17.97 7.53
N LEU A 44 5.39 17.05 6.91
CA LEU A 44 5.66 15.72 7.48
C LEU A 44 6.59 15.82 8.70
N GLU A 45 7.58 16.71 8.69
CA GLU A 45 8.42 17.00 9.85
C GLU A 45 7.60 17.56 11.03
N MET A 46 6.63 18.43 10.76
CA MET A 46 5.70 18.89 11.80
C MET A 46 4.92 17.71 12.39
N MET A 47 4.33 16.85 11.54
CA MET A 47 3.58 15.68 11.98
C MET A 47 4.44 14.68 12.74
N TYR A 48 5.72 14.53 12.37
CA TYR A 48 6.70 13.69 13.06
C TYR A 48 7.00 14.21 14.47
N ASN A 49 7.21 15.52 14.62
CA ASN A 49 7.56 16.12 15.90
C ASN A 49 6.36 16.24 16.85
N LEU A 50 5.22 16.69 16.34
CA LEU A 50 4.01 16.92 17.12
C LEU A 50 2.75 16.82 16.26
N MET A 51 1.89 15.87 16.59
CA MET A 51 0.57 15.78 15.96
C MET A 51 -0.38 16.86 16.52
N PRO A 52 -1.07 17.63 15.66
CA PRO A 52 -2.07 18.59 16.09
C PRO A 52 -3.26 17.94 16.83
N HIS A 53 -3.91 18.68 17.74
CA HIS A 53 -5.04 18.17 18.54
C HIS A 53 -6.21 17.62 17.71
N HIS A 54 -6.38 18.07 16.46
CA HIS A 54 -7.40 17.56 15.55
C HIS A 54 -7.25 16.04 15.26
N TYR A 55 -6.06 15.47 15.46
CA TYR A 55 -5.80 14.03 15.33
C TYR A 55 -6.09 13.24 16.61
N GLN A 56 -6.63 13.87 17.67
CA GLN A 56 -6.93 13.17 18.93
C GLN A 56 -7.91 11.99 18.72
N SER A 57 -8.87 12.11 17.80
CA SER A 57 -9.79 11.01 17.44
C SER A 57 -9.09 9.81 16.78
N GLN A 58 -7.86 10.03 16.30
CA GLN A 58 -7.02 9.03 15.64
C GLN A 58 -5.97 8.43 16.58
N GLU A 59 -6.12 8.59 17.91
CA GLU A 59 -5.16 8.05 18.88
C GLU A 59 -4.96 6.53 18.71
N ILE A 60 -6.00 5.77 18.37
CA ILE A 60 -5.90 4.33 18.07
C ILE A 60 -5.11 4.01 16.78
N ASN A 61 -4.92 4.99 15.90
CA ASN A 61 -4.25 4.86 14.61
C ASN A 61 -2.85 5.50 14.64
N ARG A 62 -2.24 5.61 15.82
CA ARG A 62 -0.99 6.33 16.02
C ARG A 62 0.16 5.77 15.19
N LEU A 63 0.30 4.45 15.14
CA LEU A 63 1.28 3.78 14.29
C LEU A 63 0.97 3.95 12.80
N THR A 64 -0.31 4.00 12.41
CA THR A 64 -0.71 4.25 11.02
C THR A 64 -0.32 5.67 10.57
N LEU A 65 -0.55 6.67 11.42
CA LEU A 65 -0.15 8.05 11.15
C LEU A 65 1.37 8.20 11.10
N ALA A 66 2.08 7.54 12.01
CA ALA A 66 3.54 7.48 11.98
C ALA A 66 4.05 6.81 10.70
N PHE A 67 3.42 5.72 10.27
CA PHE A 67 3.75 5.04 9.01
C PHE A 67 3.62 5.98 7.82
N PHE A 68 2.49 6.68 7.66
CA PHE A 68 2.34 7.65 6.56
C PHE A 68 3.36 8.78 6.63
N THR A 69 3.69 9.24 7.85
CA THR A 69 4.65 10.34 8.04
C THR A 69 6.07 9.91 7.65
N ILE A 70 6.54 8.78 8.18
CA ILE A 70 7.90 8.28 7.96
C ILE A 70 8.07 7.78 6.52
N SER A 71 7.10 7.03 5.98
CA SER A 71 7.12 6.59 4.58
C SER A 71 7.04 7.78 3.63
N GLY A 72 6.27 8.82 3.95
CA GLY A 72 6.25 10.06 3.18
C GLY A 72 7.61 10.75 3.14
N LEU A 73 8.27 10.89 4.29
CA LEU A 73 9.64 11.45 4.35
C LEU A 73 10.64 10.59 3.57
N HIS A 74 10.50 9.26 3.64
CA HIS A 74 11.33 8.34 2.87
C HIS A 74 11.14 8.50 1.36
N LEU A 75 9.89 8.52 0.88
CA LEU A 75 9.55 8.74 -0.54
C LEU A 75 10.07 10.08 -1.06
N LEU A 76 10.05 11.12 -0.23
CA LEU A 76 10.61 12.44 -0.57
C LEU A 76 12.14 12.50 -0.43
N ARG A 77 12.82 11.39 -0.13
CA ARG A 77 14.27 11.33 0.13
C ARG A 77 14.71 12.32 1.23
N ALA A 78 13.93 12.36 2.30
CA ALA A 78 14.13 13.22 3.48
C ALA A 78 14.21 12.39 4.78
N LEU A 79 14.63 11.12 4.70
CA LEU A 79 14.75 10.24 5.87
C LEU A 79 15.91 10.65 6.80
N ASP A 80 16.83 11.51 6.34
CA ASP A 80 17.85 12.18 7.16
C ASP A 80 17.27 13.07 8.26
N ARG A 81 16.00 13.45 8.13
CA ARG A 81 15.25 14.26 9.12
C ARG A 81 14.70 13.44 10.28
N VAL A 82 14.80 12.12 10.21
CA VAL A 82 14.24 11.19 11.18
C VAL A 82 15.35 10.62 12.05
N ASP A 83 15.17 10.72 13.37
CA ASP A 83 15.97 9.97 14.33
C ASP A 83 15.55 8.49 14.30
N LYS A 84 16.29 7.69 13.52
CA LYS A 84 15.96 6.28 13.21
C LYS A 84 15.94 5.40 14.46
N ASP A 85 16.93 5.55 15.33
CA ASP A 85 17.06 4.75 16.55
C ASP A 85 15.92 5.08 17.52
N ARG A 86 15.64 6.37 17.72
CA ARG A 86 14.52 6.81 18.57
C ARG A 86 13.17 6.35 18.03
N VAL A 87 12.98 6.36 16.70
CA VAL A 87 11.76 5.84 16.08
C VAL A 87 11.63 4.34 16.30
N ALA A 88 12.71 3.57 16.11
CA ALA A 88 12.71 2.14 16.33
C ALA A 88 12.33 1.80 17.79
N ASP A 89 12.99 2.43 18.77
CA ASP A 89 12.68 2.26 20.18
C ASP A 89 11.22 2.63 20.51
N TRP A 90 10.74 3.73 19.93
CA TRP A 90 9.36 4.17 20.11
C TRP A 90 8.37 3.14 19.55
N VAL A 91 8.57 2.63 18.33
CA VAL A 91 7.70 1.62 17.71
C VAL A 91 7.73 0.32 18.51
N LEU A 92 8.92 -0.17 18.88
CA LEU A 92 9.06 -1.39 19.69
C LEU A 92 8.33 -1.29 21.04
N SER A 93 8.20 -0.09 21.60
CA SER A 93 7.43 0.13 22.82
C SER A 93 5.92 -0.15 22.69
N PHE A 94 5.39 -0.31 21.47
CA PHE A 94 4.02 -0.72 21.20
C PHE A 94 3.86 -2.23 21.04
N GLN A 95 4.93 -3.02 21.05
CA GLN A 95 4.81 -4.47 20.93
C GLN A 95 4.16 -5.07 22.17
N ALA A 96 3.16 -5.92 21.96
CA ALA A 96 2.58 -6.76 22.98
C ALA A 96 3.46 -7.99 23.20
N HIS A 97 3.84 -8.25 24.46
CA HIS A 97 4.65 -9.41 24.80
C HIS A 97 3.88 -10.38 25.72
N PRO A 98 3.90 -11.69 25.43
CA PRO A 98 3.35 -12.68 26.35
C PRO A 98 4.21 -12.74 27.62
N ARG A 99 3.58 -12.95 28.78
CA ARG A 99 4.34 -13.13 30.04
C ARG A 99 4.98 -14.51 30.15
N SER A 100 4.46 -15.47 29.40
CA SER A 100 4.99 -16.83 29.30
C SER A 100 4.52 -17.50 28.03
N ARG A 101 5.25 -18.52 27.56
CA ARG A 101 4.89 -19.29 26.35
C ARG A 101 3.52 -19.97 26.46
N ALA A 102 3.06 -20.27 27.68
CA ALA A 102 1.72 -20.81 27.91
C ALA A 102 0.61 -19.81 27.54
N GLN A 103 0.85 -18.50 27.66
CA GLN A 103 -0.11 -17.46 27.29
C GLN A 103 -0.28 -17.31 25.78
N LEU A 104 0.60 -17.85 24.93
CA LEU A 104 0.38 -17.85 23.48
C LEU A 104 -0.89 -18.63 23.05
N LYS A 105 -1.41 -19.48 23.94
CA LYS A 105 -2.62 -20.27 23.71
C LYS A 105 -3.89 -19.61 24.24
N ASN A 106 -3.81 -18.40 24.79
CA ASN A 106 -4.98 -17.72 25.37
C ASN A 106 -5.86 -17.01 24.33
N GLY A 107 -5.48 -17.09 23.04
CA GLY A 107 -6.19 -16.43 21.94
C GLY A 107 -5.78 -14.98 21.68
N GLN A 108 -5.04 -14.34 22.58
CA GLN A 108 -4.63 -12.94 22.43
C GLN A 108 -3.64 -12.75 21.30
N PHE A 109 -3.77 -11.62 20.59
CA PHE A 109 -2.83 -11.23 19.55
C PHE A 109 -1.65 -10.42 20.12
N TYR A 110 -0.43 -10.96 19.97
CA TYR A 110 0.82 -10.37 20.47
C TYR A 110 1.57 -9.58 19.39
N GLY A 111 0.82 -8.80 18.60
CA GLY A 111 1.35 -7.85 17.63
C GLY A 111 1.68 -6.50 18.25
N PHE A 112 1.46 -5.42 17.51
CA PHE A 112 1.62 -4.05 18.01
C PHE A 112 0.26 -3.41 18.29
N HIS A 113 0.18 -2.66 19.39
CA HIS A 113 -1.02 -1.90 19.75
C HIS A 113 -1.15 -0.66 18.87
N GLY A 114 -2.38 -0.22 18.57
CA GLY A 114 -2.61 1.03 17.84
C GLY A 114 -2.35 2.31 18.64
N SER A 115 -2.57 2.24 19.96
CA SER A 115 -2.26 3.28 20.95
C SER A 115 -1.64 2.61 22.18
N ARG A 116 -1.00 3.36 23.08
CA ARG A 116 -0.63 2.89 24.43
C ARG A 116 -1.67 3.23 25.50
N THR A 117 -2.60 4.15 25.20
CA THR A 117 -3.54 4.71 26.17
C THR A 117 -4.96 4.17 26.00
N SER A 118 -5.28 3.60 24.82
CA SER A 118 -6.56 2.94 24.59
C SER A 118 -6.63 1.62 25.38
N GLN A 119 -7.58 1.54 26.30
CA GLN A 119 -7.91 0.32 27.04
C GLN A 119 -9.34 -0.07 26.73
N PHE A 120 -9.59 -1.36 26.51
CA PHE A 120 -10.95 -1.85 26.39
C PHE A 120 -11.62 -1.81 27.78
N PRO A 121 -12.94 -1.55 27.86
CA PRO A 121 -13.66 -1.64 29.13
C PRO A 121 -13.44 -3.02 29.76
N PRO A 122 -13.32 -3.13 31.09
CA PRO A 122 -13.25 -4.43 31.76
C PRO A 122 -14.45 -5.29 31.34
N ASP A 123 -14.20 -6.58 31.12
CA ASP A 123 -15.30 -7.53 30.98
C ASP A 123 -16.11 -7.62 32.29
N GLY A 124 -17.27 -8.27 32.24
CA GLY A 124 -18.12 -8.46 33.43
C GLY A 124 -17.44 -9.20 34.60
N ASN A 125 -16.23 -9.73 34.40
CA ASN A 125 -15.41 -10.40 35.39
C ASN A 125 -14.34 -9.49 36.02
N GLY A 126 -14.32 -8.19 35.70
CA GLY A 126 -13.43 -7.21 36.31
C GLY A 126 -11.98 -7.30 35.83
N ILE A 127 -11.70 -8.06 34.77
CA ILE A 127 -10.38 -8.08 34.13
C ILE A 127 -10.38 -6.92 33.14
N SER A 128 -9.61 -5.87 33.44
CA SER A 128 -9.35 -4.79 32.47
C SER A 128 -8.90 -5.44 31.16
N ALA A 129 -9.71 -5.28 30.12
CA ALA A 129 -9.44 -5.85 28.83
C ALA A 129 -8.17 -5.17 28.31
N ARG A 130 -7.08 -5.94 28.35
CA ARG A 130 -5.75 -5.47 27.98
C ARG A 130 -5.84 -4.86 26.59
N ASN A 131 -5.11 -3.77 26.39
CA ASN A 131 -4.88 -3.24 25.06
C ASN A 131 -4.40 -4.41 24.18
N ALA A 132 -5.14 -4.73 23.13
CA ALA A 132 -4.85 -5.86 22.27
C ALA A 132 -3.95 -5.40 21.12
N GLY A 133 -3.07 -6.28 20.66
CA GLY A 133 -2.41 -6.06 19.37
C GLY A 133 -3.47 -5.91 18.28
N HIS A 134 -3.19 -5.07 17.28
CA HIS A 134 -4.06 -4.89 16.12
C HIS A 134 -3.29 -5.20 14.84
N LEU A 135 -3.91 -5.91 13.92
CA LEU A 135 -3.23 -6.41 12.73
C LEU A 135 -2.68 -5.29 11.82
N ALA A 136 -3.49 -4.26 11.56
CA ALA A 136 -3.04 -3.09 10.80
C ALA A 136 -1.90 -2.32 11.48
N SER A 137 -1.93 -2.22 12.81
CA SER A 137 -0.89 -1.56 13.60
C SER A 137 0.41 -2.35 13.59
N THR A 138 0.31 -3.68 13.60
CA THR A 138 1.45 -4.60 13.47
C THR A 138 2.11 -4.47 12.12
N TYR A 139 1.32 -4.44 11.04
CA TYR A 139 1.83 -4.14 9.69
C TYR A 139 2.55 -2.78 9.66
N CYS A 140 1.93 -1.71 10.16
CA CYS A 140 2.53 -0.38 10.17
C CYS A 140 3.83 -0.33 10.98
N ALA A 141 3.87 -0.99 12.14
CA ALA A 141 5.06 -1.05 12.98
C ALA A 141 6.24 -1.70 12.25
N LEU A 142 6.03 -2.89 11.68
CA LEU A 142 7.09 -3.61 10.95
C LEU A 142 7.56 -2.82 9.71
N ALA A 143 6.62 -2.19 8.99
CA ALA A 143 6.96 -1.35 7.85
C ALA A 143 7.79 -0.11 8.25
N ILE A 144 7.44 0.57 9.35
CA ILE A 144 8.24 1.68 9.89
C ILE A 144 9.63 1.19 10.28
N LEU A 145 9.72 0.09 11.04
CA LEU A 145 10.98 -0.50 11.49
C LEU A 145 11.89 -0.83 10.30
N LYS A 146 11.34 -1.46 9.26
CA LYS A 146 12.10 -1.74 8.04
C LYS A 146 12.52 -0.46 7.31
N THR A 147 11.64 0.53 7.20
CA THR A 147 11.94 1.84 6.56
C THR A 147 13.09 2.57 7.26
N VAL A 148 13.17 2.52 8.60
CA VAL A 148 14.27 3.14 9.35
C VAL A 148 15.54 2.27 9.41
N GLY A 149 15.55 1.10 8.77
CA GLY A 149 16.71 0.21 8.71
C GLY A 149 16.91 -0.66 9.96
N PHE A 150 15.85 -0.87 10.76
CA PHE A 150 15.92 -1.74 11.92
C PHE A 150 15.97 -3.22 11.51
N ASN A 151 16.80 -4.01 12.19
CA ASN A 151 16.94 -5.44 11.92
C ASN A 151 15.76 -6.24 12.52
N LEU A 152 14.77 -6.59 11.68
CA LEU A 152 13.59 -7.36 12.09
C LEU A 152 13.90 -8.75 12.65
N LEU A 153 15.09 -9.32 12.38
CA LEU A 153 15.51 -10.62 12.93
C LEU A 153 15.62 -10.61 14.46
N THR A 154 15.72 -9.43 15.08
CA THR A 154 15.81 -9.27 16.54
C THR A 154 14.45 -9.26 17.23
N ILE A 155 13.35 -9.14 16.48
CA ILE A 155 11.99 -9.12 17.01
C ILE A 155 11.55 -10.54 17.37
N ASP A 156 10.76 -10.65 18.43
CA ASP A 156 10.04 -11.89 18.79
C ASP A 156 8.97 -12.22 17.74
N LYS A 157 9.40 -12.78 16.61
CA LYS A 157 8.53 -13.21 15.52
C LYS A 157 7.68 -14.43 15.90
N GLU A 158 8.15 -15.27 16.83
CA GLU A 158 7.43 -16.48 17.24
C GLU A 158 6.08 -16.09 17.88
N SER A 159 6.10 -15.15 18.82
CA SER A 159 4.88 -14.68 19.48
C SER A 159 3.91 -14.01 18.50
N ILE A 160 4.44 -13.19 17.57
CA ILE A 160 3.62 -12.54 16.53
C ILE A 160 2.95 -13.59 15.65
N LEU A 161 3.70 -14.56 15.12
CA LEU A 161 3.18 -15.52 14.14
C LEU A 161 2.22 -16.54 14.76
N ILE A 162 2.54 -17.08 15.94
CA ILE A 162 1.64 -18.03 16.63
C ILE A 162 0.30 -17.35 16.93
N SER A 163 0.33 -16.10 17.37
CA SER A 163 -0.90 -15.38 17.71
C SER A 163 -1.64 -14.84 16.48
N LEU A 164 -0.92 -14.47 15.42
CA LEU A 164 -1.49 -14.13 14.11
C LEU A 164 -2.32 -15.29 13.55
N ARG A 165 -1.83 -16.53 13.69
CA ARG A 165 -2.54 -17.72 13.23
C ARG A 165 -3.90 -17.89 13.89
N ASN A 166 -4.04 -17.46 15.15
CA ASN A 166 -5.31 -17.54 15.87
C ASN A 166 -6.36 -16.54 15.36
N LEU A 167 -5.94 -15.51 14.60
CA LEU A 167 -6.86 -14.52 14.01
C LEU A 167 -7.48 -15.01 12.70
N GLN A 168 -6.92 -16.05 12.08
CA GLN A 168 -7.45 -16.60 10.84
C GLN A 168 -8.76 -17.36 11.09
N GLN A 169 -9.78 -17.00 10.33
CA GLN A 169 -11.10 -17.60 10.41
C GLN A 169 -11.19 -18.89 9.57
N PRO A 170 -12.18 -19.76 9.84
CA PRO A 170 -12.37 -21.00 9.09
C PRO A 170 -12.52 -20.83 7.57
N ASP A 171 -13.07 -19.69 7.14
CA ASP A 171 -13.29 -19.34 5.74
C ASP A 171 -12.05 -18.75 5.04
N GLY A 172 -10.95 -18.52 5.77
CA GLY A 172 -9.70 -17.96 5.28
C GLY A 172 -9.51 -16.46 5.54
N SER A 173 -10.55 -15.75 6.00
CA SER A 173 -10.46 -14.33 6.39
C SER A 173 -9.66 -14.14 7.68
N PHE A 174 -9.34 -12.89 8.02
CA PHE A 174 -8.63 -12.54 9.26
C PHE A 174 -9.41 -11.52 10.07
N MET A 175 -9.47 -11.74 11.38
CA MET A 175 -9.89 -10.71 12.33
C MET A 175 -8.71 -9.78 12.64
N PRO A 176 -8.93 -8.48 12.86
CA PRO A 176 -7.86 -7.56 13.23
C PRO A 176 -7.41 -7.69 14.69
N VAL A 177 -8.29 -8.20 15.55
CA VAL A 177 -8.10 -8.36 17.00
C VAL A 177 -8.74 -9.67 17.45
N ASP A 178 -8.33 -10.18 18.62
CA ASP A 178 -8.77 -11.45 19.19
C ASP A 178 -10.20 -11.43 19.74
N VAL A 179 -10.73 -10.26 20.06
CA VAL A 179 -12.08 -10.09 20.64
C VAL A 179 -13.22 -10.06 19.62
N GLY A 180 -12.92 -10.28 18.34
CA GLY A 180 -13.88 -10.24 17.25
C GLY A 180 -14.12 -8.82 16.71
N ALA A 181 -14.09 -8.70 15.38
CA ALA A 181 -14.28 -7.46 14.63
C ALA A 181 -14.61 -7.80 13.17
N GLU A 182 -14.63 -6.81 12.28
CA GLU A 182 -14.87 -7.05 10.86
C GLU A 182 -13.77 -7.90 10.22
N THR A 183 -14.12 -8.74 9.25
CA THR A 183 -13.20 -9.61 8.53
C THR A 183 -13.22 -9.24 7.06
N ASP A 184 -12.19 -8.57 6.58
CA ASP A 184 -12.10 -8.13 5.18
C ASP A 184 -10.68 -8.25 4.62
N LEU A 185 -10.55 -8.00 3.31
CA LEU A 185 -9.30 -8.13 2.58
C LEU A 185 -8.14 -7.28 3.13
N ARG A 186 -8.40 -6.17 3.84
CA ARG A 186 -7.34 -5.35 4.44
C ARG A 186 -6.55 -6.16 5.45
N PHE A 187 -7.23 -7.02 6.21
CA PHE A 187 -6.60 -7.86 7.22
C PHE A 187 -5.92 -9.08 6.64
N VAL A 188 -6.43 -9.62 5.53
CA VAL A 188 -5.71 -10.64 4.76
C VAL A 188 -4.38 -10.08 4.25
N TYR A 189 -4.39 -8.87 3.69
CA TYR A 189 -3.17 -8.17 3.26
C TYR A 189 -2.20 -7.91 4.42
N CYS A 190 -2.69 -7.39 5.54
CA CYS A 190 -1.84 -7.16 6.71
C CYS A 190 -1.18 -8.48 7.18
N ALA A 191 -1.94 -9.58 7.27
CA ALA A 191 -1.41 -10.89 7.65
C ALA A 191 -0.34 -11.40 6.68
N ALA A 192 -0.60 -11.29 5.37
CA ALA A 192 0.35 -11.71 4.33
C ALA A 192 1.63 -10.86 4.36
N ALA A 193 1.50 -9.54 4.49
CA ALA A 193 2.64 -8.61 4.58
C ALA A 193 3.48 -8.83 5.85
N ILE A 194 2.85 -9.12 6.99
CA ILE A 194 3.56 -9.47 8.23
C ILE A 194 4.37 -10.76 8.04
N CYS A 195 3.75 -11.83 7.53
CA CYS A 195 4.46 -13.09 7.26
C CYS A 195 5.63 -12.89 6.28
N PHE A 196 5.42 -12.08 5.24
CA PHE A 196 6.45 -11.76 4.25
C PHE A 196 7.63 -10.99 4.86
N MET A 197 7.38 -9.91 5.60
CA MET A 197 8.43 -9.10 6.24
C MET A 197 9.23 -9.87 7.31
N LEU A 198 8.61 -10.86 7.96
CA LEU A 198 9.26 -11.72 8.95
C LEU A 198 9.89 -12.99 8.34
N GLU A 199 9.78 -13.14 7.01
CA GLU A 199 10.27 -14.29 6.24
C GLU A 199 9.78 -15.65 6.78
N ASP A 200 8.55 -15.69 7.30
CA ASP A 200 7.99 -16.87 7.94
C ASP A 200 6.45 -16.92 7.77
N TRP A 201 5.99 -17.95 7.07
CA TRP A 201 4.59 -18.15 6.72
C TRP A 201 3.82 -19.05 7.71
N SER A 202 4.44 -19.46 8.82
CA SER A 202 3.78 -20.29 9.84
C SER A 202 2.57 -19.62 10.50
N GLY A 203 2.51 -18.29 10.43
CA GLY A 203 1.43 -17.46 10.98
C GLY A 203 0.11 -17.51 10.23
N MET A 204 0.02 -18.19 9.08
CA MET A 204 -1.24 -18.31 8.34
C MET A 204 -1.37 -19.62 7.54
N ASP A 205 -2.59 -20.02 7.26
CA ASP A 205 -2.95 -20.97 6.20
C ASP A 205 -3.14 -20.20 4.88
N ARG A 206 -2.11 -20.24 4.03
CA ARG A 206 -2.09 -19.51 2.75
C ARG A 206 -3.13 -20.00 1.76
N GLU A 207 -3.43 -21.31 1.75
CA GLU A 207 -4.40 -21.89 0.82
C GLU A 207 -5.81 -21.40 1.14
N LYS A 208 -6.20 -21.39 2.42
CA LYS A 208 -7.49 -20.83 2.83
C LYS A 208 -7.59 -19.33 2.56
N ALA A 209 -6.54 -18.58 2.86
CA ALA A 209 -6.52 -17.15 2.58
C ALA A 209 -6.68 -16.86 1.08
N LYS A 210 -6.00 -17.62 0.21
CA LYS A 210 -6.19 -17.59 -1.24
C LYS A 210 -7.65 -17.86 -1.61
N GLU A 211 -8.23 -18.96 -1.13
CA GLU A 211 -9.64 -19.30 -1.42
C GLU A 211 -10.62 -18.19 -1.00
N TYR A 212 -10.37 -17.52 0.13
CA TYR A 212 -11.15 -16.36 0.55
C TYR A 212 -11.01 -15.18 -0.42
N ILE A 213 -9.77 -14.85 -0.82
CA ILE A 213 -9.52 -13.76 -1.78
C ILE A 213 -10.21 -14.03 -3.11
N LEU A 214 -10.18 -15.27 -3.62
CA LEU A 214 -10.82 -15.63 -4.89
C LEU A 214 -12.33 -15.40 -4.85
N LYS A 215 -12.99 -15.65 -3.71
CA LYS A 215 -14.42 -15.38 -3.52
C LYS A 215 -14.74 -13.88 -3.47
N CYS A 216 -13.74 -13.02 -3.28
CA CYS A 216 -13.90 -11.57 -3.25
C CYS A 216 -13.82 -10.94 -4.65
N GLN A 217 -13.38 -11.67 -5.69
CA GLN A 217 -13.42 -11.15 -7.06
C GLN A 217 -14.88 -11.06 -7.53
N SER A 218 -15.30 -9.86 -7.90
CA SER A 218 -16.66 -9.54 -8.32
C SER A 218 -16.83 -9.72 -9.83
N TYR A 219 -18.09 -9.67 -10.29
CA TYR A 219 -18.50 -9.85 -11.69
C TYR A 219 -17.88 -8.82 -12.65
N ASP A 220 -17.44 -7.67 -12.13
CA ASP A 220 -16.84 -6.57 -12.87
C ASP A 220 -15.30 -6.64 -12.89
N GLY A 221 -14.68 -7.64 -12.25
CA GLY A 221 -13.25 -7.93 -12.29
C GLY A 221 -12.45 -7.43 -11.10
N GLY A 222 -12.90 -6.35 -10.45
CA GLY A 222 -12.32 -5.87 -9.21
C GLY A 222 -12.63 -6.78 -8.02
N PHE A 223 -12.11 -6.42 -6.85
CA PHE A 223 -12.37 -7.16 -5.62
C PHE A 223 -13.14 -6.30 -4.62
N GLY A 224 -14.21 -6.87 -4.07
CA GLY A 224 -14.91 -6.32 -2.92
C GLY A 224 -14.13 -6.60 -1.63
N LEU A 225 -14.36 -5.78 -0.59
CA LEU A 225 -13.70 -5.98 0.72
C LEU A 225 -14.02 -7.35 1.35
N MET A 226 -15.20 -7.88 1.07
CA MET A 226 -15.66 -9.21 1.49
C MET A 226 -16.33 -9.90 0.29
N PRO A 227 -16.52 -11.24 0.30
CA PRO A 227 -17.22 -11.95 -0.75
C PRO A 227 -18.60 -11.37 -1.04
N GLY A 228 -18.88 -11.10 -2.32
CA GLY A 228 -20.16 -10.57 -2.78
C GLY A 228 -20.37 -9.06 -2.62
N LEU A 229 -19.39 -8.31 -2.09
CA LEU A 229 -19.46 -6.85 -2.01
C LEU A 229 -18.99 -6.17 -3.31
N GLU A 230 -19.40 -4.91 -3.48
CA GLU A 230 -18.99 -4.05 -4.59
C GLU A 230 -17.45 -3.93 -4.67
N SER A 231 -16.91 -4.07 -5.87
CA SER A 231 -15.48 -3.87 -6.14
C SER A 231 -14.98 -2.51 -5.70
N HIS A 232 -13.86 -2.49 -4.98
CA HIS A 232 -13.29 -1.28 -4.38
C HIS A 232 -11.78 -1.23 -4.58
N GLY A 233 -11.21 -0.08 -4.97
CA GLY A 233 -9.79 0.07 -5.29
C GLY A 233 -8.85 -0.42 -4.19
N GLY A 234 -9.15 -0.07 -2.94
CA GLY A 234 -8.39 -0.58 -1.79
C GLY A 234 -8.54 -2.10 -1.57
N GLY A 235 -9.72 -2.66 -1.84
CA GLY A 235 -9.96 -4.12 -1.74
C GLY A 235 -9.23 -4.87 -2.84
N THR A 236 -9.32 -4.38 -4.08
CA THR A 236 -8.57 -4.86 -5.24
C THR A 236 -7.06 -4.87 -4.98
N TYR A 237 -6.51 -3.76 -4.49
CA TYR A 237 -5.09 -3.69 -4.11
C TYR A 237 -4.73 -4.76 -3.06
N CYS A 238 -5.51 -4.83 -1.97
CA CYS A 238 -5.25 -5.80 -0.90
C CYS A 238 -5.30 -7.25 -1.43
N ALA A 239 -6.26 -7.59 -2.28
CA ALA A 239 -6.37 -8.93 -2.88
C ALA A 239 -5.14 -9.28 -3.72
N VAL A 240 -4.81 -8.43 -4.69
CA VAL A 240 -3.72 -8.70 -5.65
C VAL A 240 -2.37 -8.72 -4.92
N ALA A 241 -2.10 -7.72 -4.06
CA ALA A 241 -0.87 -7.67 -3.28
C ALA A 241 -0.73 -8.90 -2.38
N SER A 242 -1.80 -9.35 -1.72
CA SER A 242 -1.77 -10.57 -0.90
C SER A 242 -1.43 -11.81 -1.72
N LEU A 243 -2.06 -11.99 -2.88
CA LEU A 243 -1.78 -13.12 -3.77
C LEU A 243 -0.33 -13.10 -4.26
N ARG A 244 0.22 -11.92 -4.54
CA ARG A 244 1.62 -11.74 -4.97
C ARG A 244 2.60 -12.05 -3.86
N LEU A 245 2.40 -11.49 -2.66
CA LEU A 245 3.22 -11.78 -1.49
C LEU A 245 3.20 -13.28 -1.16
N MET A 246 2.04 -13.93 -1.27
CA MET A 246 1.88 -15.37 -1.12
C MET A 246 2.35 -16.17 -2.35
N GLY A 247 2.94 -15.57 -3.39
CA GLY A 247 3.48 -16.29 -4.55
C GLY A 247 2.44 -17.07 -5.36
N TYR A 248 1.16 -16.70 -5.31
CA TYR A 248 0.10 -17.29 -6.14
C TYR A 248 -0.06 -16.61 -7.50
N ILE A 249 0.47 -15.40 -7.64
CA ILE A 249 0.56 -14.69 -8.90
C ILE A 249 2.00 -14.17 -9.09
N GLU A 250 2.48 -14.20 -10.33
CA GLU A 250 3.83 -13.73 -10.69
C GLU A 250 3.85 -12.20 -10.88
N ASP A 251 5.04 -11.61 -10.82
CA ASP A 251 5.25 -10.17 -11.01
C ASP A 251 4.80 -9.68 -12.39
N ASP A 252 4.95 -10.53 -13.40
CA ASP A 252 4.50 -10.25 -14.76
C ASP A 252 3.22 -11.04 -15.06
N LEU A 253 2.08 -10.42 -14.75
CA LEU A 253 0.75 -10.98 -15.01
C LEU A 253 0.44 -11.18 -16.49
N LEU A 254 1.25 -10.64 -17.41
CA LEU A 254 1.01 -10.66 -18.86
C LEU A 254 1.94 -11.64 -19.61
N SER A 255 3.12 -11.98 -19.08
CA SER A 255 4.12 -12.81 -19.78
C SER A 255 3.77 -14.29 -19.93
N LYS A 256 2.90 -14.83 -19.08
CA LYS A 256 2.46 -16.23 -19.16
C LYS A 256 0.97 -16.30 -19.44
N THR A 257 0.65 -17.17 -20.39
CA THR A 257 -0.69 -17.47 -20.90
C THR A 257 -1.76 -17.36 -19.82
N VAL A 258 -2.74 -16.49 -20.08
CA VAL A 258 -3.94 -16.13 -19.27
C VAL A 258 -4.70 -17.34 -18.68
N THR A 259 -4.36 -18.57 -19.05
CA THR A 259 -5.02 -19.82 -18.70
C THR A 259 -4.62 -20.45 -17.36
N SER A 260 -3.55 -19.99 -16.68
CA SER A 260 -3.11 -20.57 -15.40
C SER A 260 -3.20 -19.64 -14.18
N SER A 261 -3.70 -18.40 -14.35
CA SER A 261 -3.86 -17.50 -13.21
C SER A 261 -5.02 -17.95 -12.32
N VAL A 262 -4.85 -17.83 -11.01
CA VAL A 262 -5.89 -18.14 -10.03
C VAL A 262 -7.05 -17.13 -10.05
N ILE A 263 -6.87 -15.98 -10.70
CA ILE A 263 -7.86 -14.90 -10.83
C ILE A 263 -8.14 -14.56 -12.30
N ASN A 264 -9.27 -13.92 -12.58
CA ASN A 264 -9.58 -13.40 -13.91
C ASN A 264 -8.81 -12.09 -14.16
N VAL A 265 -7.57 -12.21 -14.65
CA VAL A 265 -6.66 -11.08 -14.92
C VAL A 265 -7.20 -10.13 -16.00
N PRO A 266 -7.71 -10.58 -17.16
CA PRO A 266 -8.23 -9.66 -18.17
C PRO A 266 -9.34 -8.76 -17.65
N LEU A 267 -10.30 -9.33 -16.92
CA LEU A 267 -11.41 -8.58 -16.36
C LEU A 267 -10.95 -7.61 -15.26
N LEU A 268 -9.96 -8.00 -14.45
CA LEU A 268 -9.34 -7.13 -13.47
C LEU A 268 -8.64 -5.93 -14.13
N LEU A 269 -7.92 -6.15 -15.23
CA LEU A 269 -7.26 -5.07 -15.99
C LEU A 269 -8.30 -4.11 -16.58
N ASP A 270 -9.37 -4.63 -17.19
CA ASP A 270 -10.48 -3.82 -17.68
C ASP A 270 -11.08 -2.96 -16.56
N TRP A 271 -11.29 -3.57 -15.38
CA TRP A 271 -11.78 -2.87 -14.21
C TRP A 271 -10.86 -1.72 -13.79
N CYS A 272 -9.55 -1.98 -13.67
CA CYS A 272 -8.54 -0.98 -13.32
C CYS A 272 -8.45 0.15 -14.36
N MET A 273 -8.58 -0.17 -15.65
CA MET A 273 -8.57 0.82 -16.73
C MET A 273 -9.78 1.76 -16.65
N GLN A 274 -10.94 1.23 -16.32
CA GLN A 274 -12.18 2.01 -16.12
C GLN A 274 -12.22 2.81 -14.81
N ARG A 275 -11.15 2.82 -14.00
CA ARG A 275 -11.07 3.64 -12.78
C ARG A 275 -10.39 4.99 -12.99
N GLN A 276 -9.77 5.24 -14.13
CA GLN A 276 -9.29 6.58 -14.44
C GLN A 276 -10.46 7.45 -14.90
N ALA A 277 -10.73 8.51 -14.16
CA ALA A 277 -11.79 9.46 -14.44
C ALA A 277 -11.35 10.50 -15.48
N ILE A 278 -12.32 11.29 -15.96
CA ILE A 278 -12.11 12.31 -17.00
C ILE A 278 -11.17 13.42 -16.53
N ASP A 279 -11.09 13.67 -15.23
CA ASP A 279 -10.16 14.62 -14.61
C ASP A 279 -8.71 14.10 -14.52
N GLY A 280 -8.45 12.88 -15.02
CA GLY A 280 -7.16 12.21 -14.97
C GLY A 280 -6.87 11.51 -13.64
N GLY A 281 -7.67 11.75 -12.60
CA GLY A 281 -7.57 11.09 -11.30
C GLY A 281 -8.19 9.70 -11.31
N PHE A 282 -8.13 9.03 -10.16
CA PHE A 282 -8.63 7.67 -10.00
C PHE A 282 -9.81 7.59 -9.04
N GLN A 283 -10.86 6.89 -9.45
CA GLN A 283 -12.00 6.57 -8.58
C GLN A 283 -11.82 5.19 -7.93
N GLY A 284 -12.14 5.08 -6.65
CA GLY A 284 -12.09 3.78 -5.95
C GLY A 284 -13.20 2.81 -6.36
N ARG A 285 -14.30 3.34 -6.91
CA ARG A 285 -15.50 2.58 -7.30
C ARG A 285 -16.15 3.20 -8.52
N ALA A 286 -16.94 2.40 -9.23
CA ALA A 286 -17.75 2.91 -10.34
C ALA A 286 -18.65 4.07 -9.87
N ASN A 287 -18.73 5.13 -10.68
CA ASN A 287 -19.61 6.29 -10.44
C ASN A 287 -19.35 7.03 -9.11
N LYS A 288 -18.12 7.00 -8.61
CA LYS A 288 -17.66 7.80 -7.46
C LYS A 288 -16.65 8.86 -7.90
N PRO A 289 -16.54 9.98 -7.16
CA PRO A 289 -15.52 10.98 -7.47
C PRO A 289 -14.11 10.39 -7.37
N SER A 290 -13.19 11.03 -8.08
CA SER A 290 -11.77 10.73 -7.99
C SER A 290 -11.24 11.06 -6.58
N ASP A 291 -10.24 10.30 -6.14
CA ASP A 291 -9.49 10.55 -4.92
C ASP A 291 -8.03 10.15 -5.15
N THR A 292 -7.12 11.04 -4.75
CA THR A 292 -5.67 10.87 -4.88
C THR A 292 -5.13 9.60 -4.24
N CYS A 293 -5.77 9.06 -3.19
CA CYS A 293 -5.29 7.83 -2.56
C CYS A 293 -5.39 6.60 -3.47
N TYR A 294 -6.27 6.61 -4.48
CA TYR A 294 -6.39 5.51 -5.44
C TYR A 294 -5.33 5.51 -6.52
N ALA A 295 -4.56 6.59 -6.68
CA ALA A 295 -3.40 6.59 -7.56
C ALA A 295 -2.44 5.46 -7.15
N PHE A 296 -2.10 5.38 -5.86
CA PHE A 296 -1.26 4.29 -5.35
C PHE A 296 -1.86 2.89 -5.58
N CYS A 297 -3.12 2.70 -5.18
CA CYS A 297 -3.78 1.39 -5.24
C CYS A 297 -3.95 0.85 -6.67
N LEU A 298 -4.12 1.73 -7.67
CA LEU A 298 -4.48 1.34 -9.03
C LEU A 298 -3.32 1.51 -10.01
N GLU A 299 -2.37 2.43 -9.77
CA GLU A 299 -1.15 2.51 -10.57
C GLU A 299 -0.23 1.33 -10.32
N ASP A 300 -0.09 0.84 -9.09
CA ASP A 300 0.68 -0.38 -8.80
C ASP A 300 0.12 -1.60 -9.55
N LEU A 301 -1.21 -1.62 -9.73
CA LEU A 301 -1.90 -2.64 -10.54
C LEU A 301 -1.79 -2.41 -12.05
N ARG A 302 -1.56 -1.17 -12.50
CA ARG A 302 -1.30 -0.83 -13.91
C ARG A 302 0.17 -0.95 -14.30
N GLY A 303 1.09 -0.90 -13.34
CA GLY A 303 2.49 -1.29 -13.52
C GLY A 303 2.64 -2.74 -14.01
N LEU A 304 1.58 -3.55 -13.88
CA LEU A 304 1.45 -4.88 -14.48
C LEU A 304 1.32 -4.85 -16.02
N GLN A 305 1.17 -3.67 -16.63
CA GLN A 305 1.09 -3.47 -18.09
C GLN A 305 2.32 -2.74 -18.66
N ILE A 306 3.10 -2.06 -17.80
CA ILE A 306 4.28 -1.28 -18.21
C ILE A 306 5.31 -1.42 -17.09
N ASN A 307 6.50 -1.94 -17.41
CA ASN A 307 7.68 -1.99 -16.52
C ASN A 307 8.01 -0.59 -15.97
N PHE A 308 7.32 -0.16 -14.90
CA PHE A 308 7.66 1.01 -14.13
C PHE A 308 8.42 0.54 -12.89
N GLN A 309 9.74 0.68 -12.96
CA GLN A 309 10.69 0.15 -11.97
C GLN A 309 10.81 1.03 -10.71
N ASP A 310 10.20 2.21 -10.63
CA ASP A 310 10.81 3.29 -9.83
C ASP A 310 10.00 3.87 -8.65
N CYS A 311 8.76 3.44 -8.35
CA CYS A 311 8.02 4.09 -7.24
C CYS A 311 7.21 3.16 -6.32
N SER A 312 6.33 2.30 -6.84
CA SER A 312 5.60 1.33 -5.99
C SER A 312 6.44 0.10 -5.66
N THR A 313 7.29 -0.30 -6.61
CA THR A 313 8.35 -1.29 -6.42
C THR A 313 9.39 -0.81 -5.43
N GLN A 314 9.59 0.48 -5.15
CA GLN A 314 10.59 0.88 -4.14
C GLN A 314 10.13 0.50 -2.73
N ILE A 315 8.85 0.68 -2.39
CA ILE A 315 8.33 0.25 -1.07
C ILE A 315 8.32 -1.28 -0.96
N PHE A 316 7.92 -2.02 -2.00
CA PHE A 316 7.93 -3.49 -1.93
C PHE A 316 9.31 -4.11 -2.15
N ALA A 317 10.14 -3.58 -3.04
CA ALA A 317 11.51 -4.07 -3.29
C ALA A 317 12.46 -3.69 -2.17
N ASP A 318 12.32 -2.52 -1.53
CA ASP A 318 13.08 -2.22 -0.31
C ASP A 318 12.57 -3.05 0.89
N LEU A 319 11.34 -3.60 0.81
CA LEU A 319 10.85 -4.66 1.71
C LEU A 319 11.29 -6.08 1.29
N SER A 320 11.87 -6.29 0.10
CA SER A 320 12.25 -7.60 -0.47
C SER A 320 13.76 -7.79 -0.65
N VAL A 321 14.56 -6.82 -0.22
CA VAL A 321 16.04 -6.89 -0.16
C VAL A 321 16.49 -6.64 1.28
#